data_AF-A0A0D7QJX2-F1
#
_entry.id   AF-A0A0D7QJX2-F1
#
_cell.length_a   1.000
_cell.length_b   1.000
_cell.length_c   1.000
_cell.angle_alpha   90.00
_cell.angle_beta   90.00
_cell.angle_gamma   90.00
#
_symmetry.space_group_name_H-M   'P 1'
#
loop_
_entity.id
_entity.type
_entity.pdbx_description
1 polymer ?
#
loop_
_entity_poly.entity_id
_entity_poly.type
_entity_poly.pdbx_seq_one_letter_code
_entity_poly.pdbx_strand_id
1 'polypeptide(L)'
;MTLFGSSLSGQALRAAGVGTALLLSVSAGHAQSSGPFAGFDGSWTGSGTVSLSDGTTEHIRCKASYKVAATGMNLKQSLNCASDSYKFDLSSDVTSQGDRISGNWSEKSRNIFGNLQGTAGGGRIDVFVEASGFAANLNLQTNGSKQVVQIDSKGEIRGVTITMTKS
;
A
#
# COMPACT_ATOMS: atom_id res chain seq x y z
N MET A 1 34.76 -5.70 -91.77
CA MET A 1 35.64 -6.35 -90.77
C MET A 1 35.75 -5.35 -89.64
N THR A 2 35.25 -5.55 -88.41
CA THR A 2 35.11 -6.76 -87.60
C THR A 2 33.94 -6.61 -86.62
N LEU A 3 33.36 -7.76 -86.26
CA LEU A 3 32.22 -7.97 -85.37
C LEU A 3 32.61 -8.02 -83.89
N PHE A 4 31.60 -7.83 -83.05
CA PHE A 4 31.38 -8.22 -81.65
C PHE A 4 32.44 -9.06 -80.92
N GLY A 5 32.65 -8.71 -79.63
CA GLY A 5 33.24 -9.59 -78.63
C GLY A 5 33.17 -8.98 -77.23
N SER A 6 32.14 -9.36 -76.47
CA SER A 6 31.99 -9.08 -75.04
C SER A 6 32.76 -10.08 -74.18
N SER A 7 33.38 -9.63 -73.08
CA SER A 7 33.70 -10.51 -71.94
C SER A 7 33.72 -9.73 -70.61
N LEU A 8 33.38 -10.47 -69.56
CA LEU A 8 32.93 -10.06 -68.23
C LEU A 8 34.07 -9.99 -67.20
N SER A 9 33.73 -9.34 -66.08
CA SER A 9 34.11 -9.67 -64.68
C SER A 9 35.28 -8.91 -64.04
N GLY A 10 34.94 -8.11 -63.02
CA GLY A 10 35.83 -7.61 -61.97
C GLY A 10 34.99 -7.01 -60.83
N GLN A 11 35.29 -7.39 -59.59
CA GLN A 11 34.38 -7.43 -58.44
C GLN A 11 34.26 -6.12 -57.63
N ALA A 12 33.10 -6.02 -56.96
CA ALA A 12 32.87 -5.59 -55.57
C ALA A 12 33.33 -4.21 -55.08
N LEU A 13 32.35 -3.35 -54.78
CA LEU A 13 32.38 -2.50 -53.59
C LEU A 13 31.01 -2.59 -52.89
N ARG A 14 31.02 -3.16 -51.69
CA ARG A 14 29.90 -3.13 -50.75
C ARG A 14 29.74 -1.72 -50.24
N ALA A 15 28.59 -1.09 -50.48
CA ALA A 15 28.17 0.10 -49.75
C ALA A 15 27.13 -0.30 -48.72
N ALA A 16 27.54 -0.28 -47.45
CA ALA A 16 26.70 -0.45 -46.29
C ALA A 16 25.71 0.73 -46.18
N GLY A 17 24.45 0.42 -45.86
CA GLY A 17 23.44 1.42 -45.55
C GLY A 17 22.46 0.84 -44.55
N VAL A 18 22.91 0.59 -43.32
CA VAL A 18 22.04 0.19 -42.21
C VAL A 18 21.41 1.47 -41.64
N GLY A 19 20.18 1.77 -42.04
CA GLY A 19 19.36 2.81 -41.42
C GLY A 19 18.58 2.22 -40.25
N THR A 20 19.14 2.27 -39.04
CA THR A 20 18.42 1.85 -37.82
C THR A 20 17.61 3.03 -37.29
N ALA A 21 16.29 3.01 -37.53
CA ALA A 21 15.36 3.94 -36.89
C ALA A 21 15.24 3.59 -35.40
N LEU A 22 15.76 4.46 -34.54
CA LEU A 22 15.67 4.33 -33.08
C LEU A 22 14.25 4.74 -32.65
N LEU A 23 13.34 3.77 -32.47
CA LEU A 23 12.05 4.00 -31.84
C LEU A 23 12.28 4.24 -30.34
N LEU A 24 12.19 5.50 -29.92
CA LEU A 24 12.18 5.90 -28.52
C LEU A 24 10.88 5.43 -27.87
N SER A 25 10.92 4.23 -27.29
CA SER A 25 9.87 3.73 -26.40
C SER A 25 9.79 4.64 -25.17
N VAL A 26 8.82 5.56 -25.16
CA VAL A 26 8.48 6.33 -23.97
C VAL A 26 7.83 5.36 -22.98
N SER A 27 8.62 4.88 -22.02
CA SER A 27 8.11 4.16 -20.87
C SER A 27 7.17 5.10 -20.11
N ALA A 28 5.87 4.84 -20.16
CA ALA A 28 4.90 5.51 -19.30
C ALA A 28 5.24 5.18 -17.85
N GLY A 29 5.97 6.10 -17.18
CA GLY A 29 6.17 6.04 -15.74
C GLY A 29 4.80 6.06 -15.08
N HIS A 30 4.47 5.00 -14.36
CA HIS A 30 3.26 4.98 -13.55
C HIS A 30 3.41 6.11 -12.53
N ALA A 31 2.58 7.15 -12.64
CA ALA A 31 2.49 8.16 -11.60
C ALA A 31 2.09 7.44 -10.31
N GLN A 32 3.06 7.14 -9.46
CA GLN A 32 2.76 6.76 -8.08
C GLN A 32 1.99 7.94 -7.51
N SER A 33 0.74 7.70 -7.10
CA SER A 33 -0.09 8.72 -6.47
C SER A 33 0.75 9.34 -5.35
N SER A 34 1.21 10.56 -5.57
CA SER A 34 1.98 11.32 -4.60
C SER A 34 1.00 11.77 -3.54
N GLY A 35 1.35 11.57 -2.28
CA GLY A 35 0.44 11.91 -1.19
C GLY A 35 0.81 11.21 0.11
N PRO A 36 0.14 11.59 1.20
CA PRO A 36 0.40 11.07 2.54
C PRO A 36 0.17 9.55 2.65
N PHE A 37 -0.66 8.99 1.78
CA PHE A 37 -0.97 7.56 1.71
C PHE A 37 -0.22 6.81 0.59
N ALA A 38 0.82 7.41 0.02
CA ALA A 38 1.62 6.75 -1.01
C ALA A 38 2.17 5.41 -0.50
N GLY A 39 2.03 4.36 -1.31
CA GLY A 39 2.49 3.01 -1.00
C GLY A 39 1.46 2.10 -0.31
N PHE A 40 0.37 2.66 0.25
CA PHE A 40 -0.63 1.89 0.99
C PHE A 40 -1.60 1.10 0.11
N ASP A 41 -2.00 1.67 -1.03
CA ASP A 41 -3.06 1.09 -1.88
C ASP A 41 -2.80 -0.39 -2.21
N GLY A 42 -3.82 -1.23 -2.05
CA GLY A 42 -3.75 -2.65 -2.35
C GLY A 42 -4.15 -3.53 -1.17
N SER A 43 -3.88 -4.82 -1.31
CA SER A 43 -4.21 -5.86 -0.34
C SER A 43 -2.99 -6.27 0.46
N TRP A 44 -3.18 -6.50 1.75
CA TRP A 44 -2.13 -6.87 2.68
C TRP A 44 -2.58 -8.05 3.51
N THR A 45 -1.66 -8.96 3.80
CA THR A 45 -1.93 -10.10 4.68
C THR A 45 -0.78 -10.29 5.63
N GLY A 46 -1.08 -10.77 6.84
CA GLY A 46 -0.06 -10.89 7.86
C GLY A 46 -0.53 -11.56 9.13
N SER A 47 0.36 -11.61 10.09
CA SER A 47 0.11 -12.14 11.41
C SER A 47 0.86 -11.35 12.48
N GLY A 48 0.53 -11.63 13.73
CA GLY A 48 1.09 -10.93 14.86
C GLY A 48 0.55 -11.44 16.17
N THR A 49 0.47 -10.54 17.14
CA THR A 49 -0.08 -10.82 18.46
C THR A 49 -1.11 -9.78 18.88
N VAL A 50 -2.06 -10.22 19.70
CA VAL A 50 -3.00 -9.38 20.45
C VAL A 50 -2.83 -9.67 21.93
N SER A 51 -2.70 -8.63 22.74
CA SER A 51 -2.63 -8.71 24.20
C SER A 51 -3.93 -8.19 24.79
N LEU A 52 -4.52 -8.96 25.71
CA LEU A 52 -5.82 -8.68 26.31
C LEU A 52 -5.66 -8.16 27.74
N SER A 53 -6.73 -7.59 28.29
CA SER A 53 -6.73 -6.95 29.61
C SER A 53 -6.56 -7.92 30.77
N ASP A 54 -6.80 -9.21 30.55
CA ASP A 54 -6.58 -10.28 31.52
C ASP A 54 -5.11 -10.77 31.56
N GLY A 55 -4.24 -10.18 30.73
CA GLY A 55 -2.82 -10.52 30.63
C GLY A 55 -2.51 -11.61 29.60
N THR A 56 -3.52 -12.19 28.96
CA THR A 56 -3.30 -13.17 27.89
C THR A 56 -2.75 -12.50 26.63
N THR A 57 -1.98 -13.27 25.86
CA THR A 57 -1.50 -12.85 24.55
C THR A 57 -1.76 -13.98 23.56
N GLU A 58 -2.38 -13.67 22.44
CA GLU A 58 -2.76 -14.63 21.43
C GLU A 58 -2.15 -14.30 20.08
N HIS A 59 -1.93 -15.32 19.27
CA HIS A 59 -1.59 -15.14 17.87
C HIS A 59 -2.81 -14.65 17.08
N ILE A 60 -2.60 -13.65 16.24
CA ILE A 60 -3.65 -13.06 15.41
C ILE A 60 -3.23 -13.08 13.93
N ARG A 61 -4.19 -13.35 13.04
CA ARG A 61 -4.01 -13.24 11.58
C ARG A 61 -4.87 -12.11 11.07
N CYS A 62 -4.33 -11.33 10.14
CA CYS A 62 -5.00 -10.15 9.62
C CYS A 62 -4.95 -10.07 8.10
N LYS A 63 -6.03 -9.52 7.53
CA LYS A 63 -6.12 -9.13 6.13
C LYS A 63 -6.58 -7.68 6.05
N ALA A 64 -5.88 -6.86 5.29
CA ALA A 64 -6.24 -5.47 5.07
C ALA A 64 -6.43 -5.20 3.58
N SER A 65 -7.36 -4.28 3.28
CA SER A 65 -7.50 -3.68 1.96
C SER A 65 -7.46 -2.17 2.14
N TYR A 66 -6.61 -1.51 1.37
CA TYR A 66 -6.51 -0.06 1.30
C TYR A 66 -6.88 0.39 -0.11
N LYS A 67 -7.72 1.43 -0.19
CA LYS A 67 -8.09 2.12 -1.42
C LYS A 67 -7.74 3.58 -1.28
N VAL A 68 -6.69 4.00 -1.97
CA VAL A 68 -6.26 5.39 -2.05
C VAL A 68 -6.98 6.04 -3.24
N ALA A 69 -7.66 7.16 -3.00
CA ALA A 69 -8.32 7.89 -4.09
C ALA A 69 -7.29 8.39 -5.11
N ALA A 70 -7.73 8.64 -6.36
CA ALA A 70 -6.84 9.14 -7.42
C ALA A 70 -6.12 10.45 -7.04
N THR A 71 -6.72 11.27 -6.17
CA THR A 71 -6.14 12.49 -5.62
C THR A 71 -4.97 12.25 -4.65
N GLY A 72 -4.82 11.04 -4.13
CA GLY A 72 -3.84 10.71 -3.08
C GLY A 72 -4.23 11.20 -1.67
N MET A 73 -5.34 11.93 -1.54
CA MET A 73 -5.74 12.64 -0.32
C MET A 73 -6.79 11.92 0.53
N ASN A 74 -7.34 10.81 0.03
CA ASN A 74 -8.32 10.00 0.75
C ASN A 74 -7.89 8.55 0.79
N LEU A 75 -8.11 7.90 1.92
CA LEU A 75 -7.84 6.50 2.14
C LEU A 75 -9.05 5.83 2.75
N LYS A 76 -9.58 4.82 2.06
CA LYS A 76 -10.53 3.86 2.64
C LYS A 76 -9.80 2.59 3.01
N GLN A 77 -10.11 2.05 4.19
CA GLN A 77 -9.47 0.84 4.69
C GLN A 77 -10.50 -0.13 5.26
N SER A 78 -10.27 -1.42 5.04
CA SER A 78 -10.91 -2.54 5.75
C SER A 78 -9.84 -3.44 6.34
N LEU A 79 -9.96 -3.86 7.60
CA LEU A 79 -9.01 -4.70 8.32
C LEU A 79 -9.79 -5.76 9.08
N ASN A 80 -9.57 -7.02 8.73
CA ASN A 80 -10.19 -8.17 9.36
C ASN A 80 -9.11 -8.96 10.08
N CYS A 81 -9.23 -9.07 11.39
CA CYS A 81 -8.28 -9.79 12.23
C CYS A 81 -8.99 -10.84 13.08
N ALA A 82 -8.36 -12.00 13.23
CA ALA A 82 -8.87 -13.11 14.02
C ALA A 82 -7.74 -13.85 14.76
N SER A 83 -7.93 -14.03 16.06
CA SER A 83 -7.17 -14.93 16.94
C SER A 83 -8.07 -16.12 17.34
N ASP A 84 -7.65 -16.87 18.36
CA ASP A 84 -8.42 -18.02 18.85
C ASP A 84 -9.66 -17.58 19.62
N SER A 85 -9.55 -16.55 20.46
CA SER A 85 -10.68 -16.03 21.25
C SER A 85 -11.24 -14.69 20.77
N TYR A 86 -10.51 -13.96 19.92
CA TYR A 86 -10.81 -12.58 19.59
C TYR A 86 -10.91 -12.34 18.08
N LYS A 87 -11.85 -11.47 17.67
CA LYS A 87 -11.95 -11.00 16.28
C LYS A 87 -12.36 -9.54 16.23
N PHE A 88 -11.86 -8.83 15.23
CA PHE A 88 -12.29 -7.47 14.95
C PHE A 88 -12.25 -7.20 13.44
N ASP A 89 -13.27 -6.48 12.98
CA ASP A 89 -13.56 -6.11 11.60
C ASP A 89 -13.67 -4.58 11.52
N LEU A 90 -12.53 -3.94 11.30
CA LEU A 90 -12.41 -2.49 11.24
C LEU A 90 -12.63 -1.98 9.82
N SER A 91 -13.32 -0.86 9.71
CA SER A 91 -13.39 -0.07 8.48
C SER A 91 -13.12 1.40 8.79
N SER A 92 -12.43 2.10 7.90
CA SER A 92 -12.17 3.54 8.05
C SER A 92 -12.26 4.30 6.73
N ASP A 93 -12.59 5.57 6.83
CA ASP A 93 -12.57 6.56 5.75
C ASP A 93 -11.81 7.79 6.26
N VAL A 94 -10.65 8.05 5.67
CA VAL A 94 -9.66 9.03 6.13
C VAL A 94 -9.41 10.04 5.04
N THR A 95 -9.41 11.31 5.42
CA THR A 95 -9.05 12.44 4.54
C THR A 95 -7.82 13.14 5.09
N SER A 96 -6.93 13.54 4.19
CA SER A 96 -5.75 14.33 4.52
C SER A 96 -5.89 15.80 4.13
N GLN A 97 -5.25 16.66 4.92
CA GLN A 97 -4.98 18.06 4.63
C GLN A 97 -3.50 18.32 4.93
N GLY A 98 -2.67 18.25 3.89
CA GLY A 98 -1.22 18.13 4.05
C GLY A 98 -0.87 16.82 4.75
N ASP A 99 -0.10 16.92 5.83
CA ASP A 99 0.29 15.76 6.66
C ASP A 99 -0.72 15.45 7.77
N ARG A 100 -1.71 16.32 8.02
CA ARG A 100 -2.74 16.11 9.05
C ARG A 100 -3.88 15.31 8.46
N ILE A 101 -4.30 14.27 9.15
CA ILE A 101 -5.42 13.41 8.73
C ILE A 101 -6.52 13.40 9.77
N SER A 102 -7.74 13.23 9.28
CA SER A 102 -8.95 13.05 10.08
C SER A 102 -9.92 12.12 9.37
N GLY A 103 -10.77 11.44 10.11
CA GLY A 103 -11.73 10.54 9.50
C GLY A 103 -12.64 9.86 10.50
N ASN A 104 -13.34 8.86 10.00
CA ASN A 104 -14.21 8.01 10.78
C ASN A 104 -13.73 6.57 10.71
N TRP A 105 -14.03 5.81 11.76
CA TRP A 105 -13.80 4.38 11.79
C TRP A 105 -14.99 3.67 12.42
N SER A 106 -15.12 2.39 12.12
CA SER A 106 -16.09 1.51 12.74
C SER A 106 -15.54 0.11 12.93
N GLU A 107 -16.03 -0.57 13.94
CA GLU A 107 -15.82 -1.98 14.25
C GLU A 107 -17.16 -2.70 14.15
N LYS A 108 -17.29 -3.59 13.16
CA LYS A 108 -18.57 -4.22 12.82
C LYS A 108 -19.10 -5.14 13.91
N SER A 109 -18.22 -5.95 14.53
CA SER A 109 -18.64 -7.02 15.44
C SER A 109 -19.31 -6.50 16.72
N ARG A 110 -18.93 -5.30 17.17
CA ARG A 110 -19.39 -4.67 18.41
C ARG A 110 -20.25 -3.43 18.16
N ASN A 111 -20.51 -3.10 16.89
CA ASN A 111 -21.22 -1.89 16.47
C ASN A 111 -20.64 -0.61 17.11
N ILE A 112 -19.30 -0.54 17.16
CA ILE A 112 -18.57 0.61 17.67
C ILE A 112 -18.17 1.47 16.48
N PHE A 113 -18.28 2.78 16.63
CA PHE A 113 -17.83 3.73 15.62
C PHE A 113 -17.40 5.02 16.29
N GLY A 114 -16.56 5.77 15.59
CA GLY A 114 -16.10 7.05 16.08
C GLY A 114 -15.19 7.73 15.09
N ASN A 115 -14.24 8.48 15.64
CA ASN A 115 -13.42 9.42 14.90
C ASN A 115 -11.94 9.04 15.06
N LEU A 116 -11.16 9.42 14.07
CA LEU A 116 -9.71 9.34 14.12
C LEU A 116 -9.10 10.67 13.68
N GLN A 117 -7.95 10.97 14.24
CA GLN A 117 -7.17 12.16 13.91
C GLN A 117 -5.69 11.92 14.15
N GLY A 118 -4.84 12.55 13.36
CA GLY A 118 -3.40 12.41 13.51
C GLY A 118 -2.64 12.87 12.28
N THR A 119 -1.60 12.14 11.91
CA THR A 119 -0.72 12.48 10.80
C THR A 119 -0.43 11.30 9.88
N ALA A 120 -0.20 11.58 8.61
CA ALA A 120 0.22 10.61 7.62
C ALA A 120 1.25 11.22 6.67
N GLY A 121 2.26 10.43 6.28
CA GLY A 121 3.31 10.86 5.37
C GLY A 121 4.54 9.97 5.46
N GLY A 122 5.33 9.91 4.38
CA GLY A 122 6.59 9.16 4.36
C GLY A 122 6.45 7.67 4.66
N GLY A 123 5.30 7.07 4.33
CA GLY A 123 5.01 5.67 4.62
C GLY A 123 4.60 5.39 6.06
N ARG A 124 4.35 6.43 6.88
CA ARG A 124 3.92 6.33 8.27
C ARG A 124 2.55 6.96 8.49
N ILE A 125 1.76 6.36 9.37
CA ILE A 125 0.50 6.90 9.90
C ILE A 125 0.57 6.81 11.41
N ASP A 126 0.29 7.92 12.09
CA ASP A 126 0.14 8.00 13.55
C ASP A 126 -1.22 8.63 13.84
N VAL A 127 -2.13 7.88 14.43
CA VAL A 127 -3.47 8.40 14.75
C VAL A 127 -3.89 8.05 16.15
N PHE A 128 -4.66 8.95 16.73
CA PHE A 128 -5.49 8.68 17.88
C PHE A 128 -6.90 8.36 17.37
N VAL A 129 -7.46 7.26 17.84
CA VAL A 129 -8.84 6.85 17.54
C VAL A 129 -9.66 6.90 18.82
N GLU A 130 -10.89 7.36 18.69
CA GLU A 130 -11.83 7.45 19.81
C GLU A 130 -13.24 7.04 19.37
N ALA A 131 -13.97 6.47 20.32
CA ALA A 131 -15.38 6.17 20.27
C ALA A 131 -15.93 6.20 21.72
N SER A 132 -17.26 6.09 21.88
CA SER A 132 -17.85 6.03 23.22
C SER A 132 -17.27 4.86 24.02
N GLY A 133 -16.53 5.17 25.09
CA GLY A 133 -15.91 4.18 25.97
C GLY A 133 -14.67 3.47 25.40
N PHE A 134 -14.13 3.93 24.28
CA PHE A 134 -12.92 3.36 23.67
C PHE A 134 -11.99 4.43 23.13
N ALA A 135 -10.69 4.28 23.39
CA ALA A 135 -9.65 5.12 22.84
C ALA A 135 -8.37 4.32 22.65
N ALA A 136 -7.68 4.53 21.54
CA ALA A 136 -6.42 3.88 21.23
C ALA A 136 -5.48 4.79 20.42
N ASN A 137 -4.19 4.54 20.56
CA ASN A 137 -3.19 5.03 19.61
C ASN A 137 -2.96 3.94 18.56
N LEU A 138 -2.86 4.32 17.31
CA LEU A 138 -2.49 3.45 16.21
C LEU A 138 -1.27 4.04 15.51
N ASN A 139 -0.22 3.25 15.42
CA ASN A 139 0.93 3.52 14.58
C ASN A 139 0.97 2.50 13.45
N LEU A 140 1.25 2.98 12.26
CA LEU A 140 1.46 2.14 11.11
C LEU A 140 2.67 2.65 10.34
N GLN A 141 3.58 1.74 10.01
CA GLN A 141 4.77 2.04 9.22
C GLN A 141 4.89 1.07 8.04
N THR A 142 5.23 1.59 6.88
CA THR A 142 5.47 0.81 5.65
C THR A 142 6.94 0.92 5.25
N ASN A 143 7.48 -0.18 4.74
CA ASN A 143 8.78 -0.26 4.12
C ASN A 143 8.67 -1.16 2.88
N GLY A 144 8.52 -0.54 1.71
CA GLY A 144 8.25 -1.25 0.46
C GLY A 144 6.96 -2.06 0.54
N SER A 145 7.07 -3.38 0.40
CA SER A 145 5.95 -4.32 0.49
C SER A 145 5.67 -4.82 1.91
N LYS A 146 6.39 -4.34 2.93
CA LYS A 146 6.16 -4.71 4.33
C LYS A 146 5.48 -3.58 5.08
N GLN A 147 4.58 -3.93 5.99
CA GLN A 147 3.86 -3.00 6.85
C GLN A 147 3.85 -3.55 8.27
N VAL A 148 4.05 -2.67 9.26
CA VAL A 148 3.84 -3.00 10.66
C VAL A 148 2.71 -2.12 11.19
N VAL A 149 1.74 -2.74 11.86
CA VAL A 149 0.62 -2.07 12.52
C VAL A 149 0.76 -2.31 14.02
N GLN A 150 0.72 -1.24 14.80
CA GLN A 150 0.71 -1.27 16.25
C GLN A 150 -0.52 -0.52 16.76
N ILE A 151 -1.21 -1.11 17.72
CA ILE A 151 -2.37 -0.50 18.37
C ILE A 151 -2.18 -0.62 19.88
N ASP A 152 -2.32 0.48 20.59
CA ASP A 152 -2.20 0.54 22.05
C ASP A 152 -3.46 1.16 22.64
N SER A 153 -4.10 0.47 23.56
CA SER A 153 -5.34 0.93 24.19
C SER A 153 -5.39 0.61 25.69
N LYS A 154 -6.31 1.28 26.39
CA LYS A 154 -6.58 1.01 27.81
C LYS A 154 -7.82 0.11 28.02
N GLY A 155 -8.46 -0.33 26.95
CA GLY A 155 -9.63 -1.21 26.99
C GLY A 155 -9.29 -2.69 27.13
N GLU A 156 -10.22 -3.54 26.71
CA GLU A 156 -10.07 -5.01 26.66
C GLU A 156 -8.88 -5.43 25.81
N ILE A 157 -8.74 -4.85 24.61
CA ILE A 157 -7.53 -4.98 23.79
C ILE A 157 -6.49 -4.02 24.36
N ARG A 158 -5.39 -4.53 24.91
CA ARG A 158 -4.30 -3.70 25.44
C ARG A 158 -3.30 -3.32 24.37
N GLY A 159 -2.93 -4.29 23.54
CA GLY A 159 -1.90 -4.14 22.53
C GLY A 159 -2.19 -5.02 21.32
N VAL A 160 -1.86 -4.54 20.13
CA VAL A 160 -1.82 -5.34 18.91
C VAL A 160 -0.54 -5.01 18.18
N THR A 161 0.19 -6.01 17.72
CA THR A 161 1.33 -5.82 16.81
C THR A 161 1.20 -6.81 15.67
N ILE A 162 1.10 -6.31 14.44
CA ILE A 162 0.93 -7.13 13.23
C ILE A 162 2.00 -6.75 12.24
N THR A 163 2.66 -7.75 11.64
CA THR A 163 3.49 -7.56 10.45
C THR A 163 2.76 -8.12 9.25
N MET A 164 2.57 -7.29 8.23
CA MET A 164 1.86 -7.60 7.01
C MET A 164 2.77 -7.44 5.80
N THR A 165 2.50 -8.23 4.77
CA THR A 165 3.13 -8.10 3.45
C THR A 165 2.04 -7.84 2.41
N LYS A 166 2.37 -7.01 1.43
CA LYS A 166 1.53 -6.73 0.28
C LYS A 166 1.37 -8.00 -0.56
N SER A 167 0.13 -8.32 -0.92
CA SER A 167 -0.23 -9.49 -1.73
C SER A 167 -0.24 -9.17 -3.22
#